data_AF-A0A7C7BNB5-F1
#
_entry.id   AF-A0A7C7BNB5-F1
#
_cell.length_a   1.000
_cell.length_b   1.000
_cell.length_c   1.000
_cell.angle_alpha   90.00
_cell.angle_beta   90.00
_cell.angle_gamma   90.00
#
_symmetry.space_group_name_H-M   'P 1'
#
loop_
_entity.id
_entity.type
_entity.pdbx_description
1 polymer ?
#
loop_
_entity_poly.entity_id
_entity_poly.type
_entity_poly.pdbx_seq_one_letter_code
_entity_poly.pdbx_strand_id
1 'polypeptide(L)'
;MEEAIRIRNLAFAIFPDRKFLTLIDASNVFGNASPEALRYFAKEKELINRRMAQAIIVNNLPIKILAKFYLRVVKPVREAKIFGNIEDATVWLAEKKHLLED
;
A
#
# COMPACT_ATOMS: atom_id res chain seq x y z
N MET A 1 -0.99 -13.40 -8.39
CA MET A 1 0.17 -13.56 -7.50
C MET A 1 1.44 -13.03 -8.16
N GLU A 2 1.78 -13.51 -9.36
CA GLU A 2 2.95 -13.06 -10.13
C GLU A 2 3.09 -11.52 -10.21
N GLU A 3 2.01 -10.81 -10.52
CA GLU A 3 1.96 -9.35 -10.55
C GLU A 3 2.38 -8.69 -9.21
N ALA A 4 1.92 -9.24 -8.08
CA ALA A 4 2.24 -8.69 -6.76
C ALA A 4 3.72 -8.86 -6.42
N ILE A 5 4.31 -10.00 -6.82
CA ILE A 5 5.75 -10.26 -6.69
C ILE A 5 6.53 -9.29 -7.59
N ARG A 6 6.07 -9.05 -8.83
CA ARG A 6 6.70 -8.10 -9.75
C ARG A 6 6.71 -6.68 -9.18
N ILE A 7 5.58 -6.21 -8.64
CA ILE A 7 5.48 -4.88 -8.00
C ILE A 7 6.45 -4.76 -6.82
N ARG A 8 6.55 -5.79 -5.97
CA ARG A 8 7.54 -5.82 -4.88
C ARG A 8 8.97 -5.71 -5.43
N ASN A 9 9.32 -6.51 -6.43
CA ASN A 9 10.66 -6.52 -7.00
C ASN A 9 11.02 -5.16 -7.60
N LEU A 10 10.07 -4.50 -8.26
CA LEU A 10 10.27 -3.14 -8.77
C LEU A 10 10.50 -2.13 -7.65
N ALA A 11 9.68 -2.19 -6.59
CA ALA A 11 9.92 -1.35 -5.41
C ALA A 11 11.31 -1.62 -4.81
N PHE A 12 11.74 -2.88 -4.74
CA PHE A 12 13.05 -3.21 -4.22
C PHE A 12 14.19 -2.74 -5.12
N ALA A 13 14.02 -2.75 -6.44
CA ALA A 13 15.01 -2.18 -7.36
C ALA A 13 15.15 -0.65 -7.22
N ILE A 14 14.05 0.07 -6.95
CA ILE A 14 14.06 1.54 -6.74
C ILE A 14 14.59 1.92 -5.35
N PHE A 15 14.44 1.02 -4.37
CA PHE A 15 14.80 1.26 -2.97
C PHE A 15 15.71 0.17 -2.37
N PRO A 16 16.82 -0.28 -3.00
CA PRO A 16 17.53 -1.55 -2.71
C PRO A 16 17.65 -1.95 -1.24
N ASP A 17 18.16 -1.04 -0.41
CA ASP A 17 18.43 -1.30 1.02
C ASP A 17 17.83 -0.24 1.92
N ARG A 18 16.77 0.44 1.46
CA ARG A 18 16.09 1.49 2.23
C ARG A 18 14.63 1.18 2.45
N LYS A 19 14.15 1.61 3.62
CA LYS A 19 12.73 1.71 3.92
C LYS A 19 12.08 2.74 2.99
N PHE A 20 10.79 2.57 2.73
CA PHE A 20 10.02 3.45 1.88
C PHE A 20 8.57 3.57 2.33
N LEU A 21 7.95 4.66 1.92
CA LEU A 21 6.51 4.89 2.03
C LEU A 21 5.88 4.73 0.66
N THR A 22 4.64 4.26 0.59
CA THR A 22 3.93 4.14 -0.69
C THR A 22 2.68 4.98 -0.71
N LEU A 23 2.51 5.74 -1.78
CA LEU A 23 1.24 6.30 -2.21
C LEU A 23 0.74 5.47 -3.39
N ILE A 24 -0.45 4.91 -3.26
CA ILE A 24 -1.13 4.16 -4.31
C ILE A 24 -2.31 4.99 -4.75
N ASP A 25 -2.25 5.50 -5.98
CA ASP A 25 -3.43 6.06 -6.61
C ASP A 25 -4.20 4.96 -7.33
N ALA A 26 -5.34 4.56 -6.75
CA ALA A 26 -6.28 3.63 -7.36
C ALA A 26 -7.54 4.36 -7.83
N SER A 27 -7.47 5.68 -8.00
CA SER A 27 -8.52 6.47 -8.64
C SER A 27 -8.67 6.04 -10.09
N ASN A 28 -9.91 5.96 -10.57
CA ASN A 28 -10.24 5.56 -11.94
C ASN A 28 -9.74 4.15 -12.33
N VAL A 29 -9.30 3.33 -11.37
CA VAL A 29 -9.02 1.91 -11.60
C VAL A 29 -10.33 1.13 -11.54
N PHE A 30 -10.56 0.33 -12.56
CA PHE A 30 -11.64 -0.67 -12.61
C PHE A 30 -10.99 -2.05 -12.64
N GLY A 31 -11.00 -2.74 -11.51
CA GLY A 31 -10.31 -4.01 -11.36
C GLY A 31 -10.50 -4.64 -10.00
N ASN A 32 -9.80 -5.76 -9.78
CA ASN A 32 -9.83 -6.48 -8.51
C ASN A 32 -8.42 -6.95 -8.14
N ALA A 33 -8.24 -7.33 -6.87
CA ALA A 33 -7.05 -7.99 -6.38
C ALA A 33 -7.45 -9.31 -5.74
N SER A 34 -6.72 -10.39 -6.04
CA SER A 34 -7.02 -11.68 -5.42
C SER A 34 -6.74 -11.62 -3.90
N PRO A 35 -7.44 -12.42 -3.08
CA PRO A 35 -7.19 -12.48 -1.64
C PRO A 35 -5.72 -12.81 -1.30
N GLU A 36 -5.07 -13.64 -2.12
CA GLU A 36 -3.65 -14.01 -1.96
C GLU A 36 -2.74 -12.80 -2.22
N ALA A 37 -3.02 -12.00 -3.25
CA ALA A 37 -2.26 -10.80 -3.54
C ALA A 37 -2.41 -9.76 -2.42
N LEU A 38 -3.63 -9.56 -1.92
CA LEU A 38 -3.87 -8.68 -0.77
C LEU A 38 -3.13 -9.17 0.49
N ARG A 39 -3.18 -10.48 0.79
CA ARG A 39 -2.43 -11.07 1.91
C ARG A 39 -0.92 -10.90 1.75
N TYR A 40 -0.41 -11.10 0.53
CA TYR A 40 1.00 -10.90 0.21
C TYR A 40 1.42 -9.45 0.51
N PHE A 41 0.70 -8.47 -0.03
CA PHE A 41 0.98 -7.07 0.26
C PHE A 41 0.86 -6.71 1.73
N ALA A 42 -0.04 -7.36 2.47
CA ALA A 42 -0.27 -7.06 3.88
C ALA A 42 0.78 -7.67 4.83
N LYS A 43 1.38 -8.81 4.47
CA LYS A 43 2.06 -9.71 5.44
C LYS A 43 3.39 -10.30 4.97
N GLU A 44 3.75 -10.19 3.70
CA GLU A 44 5.04 -10.73 3.23
C GLU A 44 6.20 -10.01 3.93
N LYS A 45 7.08 -10.80 4.56
CA LYS A 45 8.05 -10.33 5.56
C LYS A 45 9.03 -9.32 4.98
N GLU A 46 9.57 -9.57 3.80
CA GLU A 46 10.53 -8.65 3.18
C GLU A 46 9.87 -7.32 2.84
N LEU A 47 8.67 -7.36 2.28
CA LEU A 47 7.93 -6.18 1.91
C LEU A 47 7.51 -5.35 3.13
N ILE A 48 6.94 -5.97 4.17
CA ILE A 48 6.49 -5.23 5.36
C ILE A 48 7.65 -4.68 6.20
N ASN A 49 8.85 -5.24 6.08
CA ASN A 49 10.04 -4.70 6.76
C ASN A 49 10.61 -3.46 6.07
N ARG A 50 10.24 -3.22 4.81
CA ARG A 50 10.73 -2.10 4.01
C ARG A 50 9.66 -1.06 3.72
N ARG A 51 8.41 -1.46 3.46
CA ARG A 51 7.28 -0.57 3.23
C ARG A 51 6.64 -0.15 4.54
N MET A 52 7.03 1.00 5.06
CA MET A 52 6.70 1.41 6.43
C MET A 52 5.27 1.94 6.60
N ALA A 53 4.71 2.56 5.56
CA ALA A 53 3.31 2.98 5.53
C ALA A 53 2.76 3.01 4.10
N GLN A 54 1.42 2.98 3.99
CA GLN A 54 0.72 3.01 2.71
C GLN A 54 -0.50 3.93 2.72
N ALA A 55 -0.49 4.95 1.87
CA ALA A 55 -1.69 5.72 1.52
C ALA A 55 -2.33 5.15 0.26
N ILE A 56 -3.66 5.00 0.28
CA ILE A 56 -4.44 4.44 -0.84
C ILE A 56 -5.51 5.46 -1.21
N ILE A 57 -5.42 6.04 -2.41
CA ILE A 57 -6.40 7.00 -2.92
C ILE A 57 -7.46 6.23 -3.71
N VAL A 58 -8.74 6.46 -3.40
CA VAL A 58 -9.86 5.81 -4.08
C VAL A 58 -10.96 6.82 -4.38
N ASN A 59 -11.51 6.79 -5.59
CA ASN A 59 -12.61 7.67 -6.01
C ASN A 59 -13.87 6.92 -6.47
N ASN A 60 -13.85 5.59 -6.49
CA ASN A 60 -14.97 4.76 -6.94
C ASN A 60 -15.37 3.71 -5.89
N LEU A 61 -16.64 3.31 -5.93
CA LEU A 61 -17.23 2.43 -4.92
C LEU A 61 -16.64 1.01 -4.91
N PRO A 62 -16.45 0.32 -6.06
CA PRO A 62 -15.86 -1.02 -6.07
C PRO A 62 -14.48 -1.08 -5.42
N ILE A 63 -13.57 -0.18 -5.80
CA ILE A 63 -12.22 -0.10 -5.22
C ILE A 63 -12.28 0.32 -3.74
N LYS A 64 -13.20 1.21 -3.35
CA LYS A 64 -13.38 1.58 -1.94
C LYS A 64 -13.79 0.39 -1.07
N ILE A 65 -14.63 -0.52 -1.57
CA ILE A 65 -15.00 -1.75 -0.87
C ILE A 65 -13.76 -2.65 -0.74
N LEU A 66 -13.01 -2.86 -1.82
CA LEU A 66 -11.79 -3.67 -1.83
C LEU A 66 -10.73 -3.13 -0.85
N ALA A 67 -10.50 -1.82 -0.86
CA ALA A 67 -9.56 -1.17 0.05
C ALA A 67 -10.02 -1.29 1.51
N LYS A 68 -11.31 -1.15 1.79
CA LYS A 68 -11.86 -1.39 3.14
C LYS A 68 -11.70 -2.85 3.58
N PHE A 69 -11.87 -3.81 2.67
CA PHE A 69 -11.62 -5.21 2.93
C PHE A 69 -10.14 -5.46 3.28
N TYR A 70 -9.22 -4.87 2.51
CA TYR A 70 -7.79 -4.93 2.81
C TYR A 70 -7.48 -4.38 4.22
N LEU A 71 -8.00 -3.21 4.58
CA LEU A 71 -7.75 -2.62 5.91
C LEU A 71 -8.40 -3.41 7.06
N ARG A 72 -9.65 -3.85 6.91
CA ARG A 72 -10.45 -4.39 8.03
C ARG A 72 -10.38 -5.90 8.17
N VAL A 73 -10.26 -6.62 7.05
CA VAL A 73 -10.29 -8.09 7.02
C VAL A 73 -8.87 -8.64 6.88
N VAL A 74 -8.12 -8.16 5.88
CA VAL A 74 -6.73 -8.64 5.68
C VAL A 74 -5.80 -8.12 6.78
N LYS A 75 -6.04 -6.89 7.24
CA LYS A 75 -5.33 -6.20 8.33
C LYS A 75 -3.81 -6.14 8.07
N PRO A 76 -3.34 -5.19 7.23
CA PRO A 76 -1.91 -5.07 6.95
C PRO A 76 -1.12 -4.84 8.24
N VAL A 77 0.07 -5.44 8.32
CA VAL A 77 0.94 -5.32 9.50
C VAL A 77 1.41 -3.88 9.68
N ARG A 78 1.68 -3.20 8.56
CA ARG A 78 2.10 -1.80 8.52
C ARG A 78 0.90 -0.89 8.31
N GLU A 79 1.01 0.33 8.82
CA GLU A 79 -0.06 1.32 8.74
C GLU A 79 -0.49 1.56 7.29
N ALA A 80 -1.80 1.46 7.06
CA ALA A 80 -2.39 1.78 5.78
C ALA A 80 -3.68 2.57 5.98
N LYS A 81 -3.90 3.57 5.12
CA LYS A 81 -5.07 4.46 5.22
C LYS A 81 -5.63 4.81 3.83
N ILE A 82 -6.95 4.92 3.76
CA ILE A 82 -7.68 5.28 2.54
C ILE A 82 -7.93 6.79 2.53
N PHE A 83 -7.76 7.41 1.38
CA PHE A 83 -7.98 8.83 1.12
C PHE A 83 -8.88 9.03 -0.10
N GLY A 84 -9.53 10.19 -0.15
CA GLY A 84 -10.35 10.60 -1.30
C GLY A 84 -9.60 11.48 -2.31
N ASN A 85 -8.42 12.01 -1.93
CA ASN A 85 -7.61 12.90 -2.74
C ASN A 85 -6.11 12.67 -2.44
N ILE A 86 -5.24 13.24 -3.28
CA ILE A 86 -3.79 13.07 -3.20
C ILE A 86 -3.16 13.99 -2.15
N GLU A 87 -3.77 15.15 -1.90
CA GLU A 87 -3.29 16.15 -0.96
C GLU A 87 -3.27 15.62 0.48
N ASP A 88 -4.40 15.12 0.97
CA ASP A 88 -4.56 14.54 2.30
C ASP A 88 -3.69 13.29 2.46
N ALA A 89 -3.59 12.48 1.40
CA ALA A 89 -2.75 11.28 1.37
C ALA A 89 -1.28 11.63 1.54
N THR A 90 -0.83 12.70 0.88
CA THR A 90 0.56 13.17 0.91
C THR A 90 0.89 13.80 2.26
N VAL A 91 0.00 14.63 2.82
CA VAL A 91 0.16 15.20 4.17
C VAL A 91 0.32 14.09 5.20
N TRP A 92 -0.58 13.10 5.19
CA TRP A 92 -0.49 11.98 6.11
C TRP A 92 0.79 11.16 5.93
N LEU A 93 1.23 10.91 4.70
CA LEU A 93 2.49 10.20 4.46
C LEU A 93 3.71 11.01 4.95
N ALA A 94 3.68 12.33 4.84
CA ALA A 94 4.77 13.19 5.31
C ALA A 94 4.97 13.05 6.83
N GLU A 95 3.89 12.91 7.60
CA GLU A 95 3.94 12.63 9.04
C GLU A 95 4.61 11.28 9.36
N LYS A 96 4.66 10.35 8.40
CA LYS A 96 5.24 9.00 8.55
C LYS A 96 6.71 8.92 8.17
N LYS A 97 7.35 10.02 7.73
CA LYS A 97 8.78 10.03 7.35
C LYS A 97 9.71 9.57 8.47
N HIS A 98 9.35 9.80 9.73
CA HIS A 98 10.11 9.31 10.89
C HIS A 98 10.30 7.78 10.88
N LEU A 99 9.41 7.00 10.26
CA LEU A 99 9.52 5.55 10.17
C LEU A 99 10.65 5.08 9.22
N LEU A 100 11.28 6.00 8.48
CA LEU A 100 12.35 5.68 7.53
C LEU A 100 13.74 5.71 8.16
N GLU A 101 13.88 6.29 9.34
CA GLU A 101 15.16 6.55 10.01
C GLU A 101 15.56 5.48 11.04
N ASP A 102 14.66 4.52 11.29
CA ASP A 102 14.89 3.34 12.15
C ASP A 102 15.75 2.25 11.47
#